data_AF-A0A7X2NK27-F1
#
_entry.id   AF-A0A7X2NK27-F1
#
_cell.length_a   1.000
_cell.length_b   1.000
_cell.length_c   1.000
_cell.angle_alpha   90.00
_cell.angle_beta   90.00
_cell.angle_gamma   90.00
#
_symmetry.space_group_name_H-M   'P 1'
#
loop_
_entity.id
_entity.type
_entity.pdbx_description
1 polymer ?
#
loop_
_entity_poly.entity_id
_entity_poly.type
_entity_poly.pdbx_seq_one_letter_code
_entity_poly.pdbx_strand_id
1 'polypeptide(L)'
;MTGVDPYTAYGDFAVELFRQSRTEGENTLLSPLFVAMALGMTANGATGETLDEFAALFGMDSAALNALRAQMFTGYRKLGGSTESTLANSLWYDRPFVYGIVDMETEALLFLGTAERLE
;
A
#
# COMPACT_ATOMS: atom_id res chain seq x y z
N MET A 1 2.77 -19.46 -5.47
CA MET A 1 3.93 -18.57 -5.64
C MET A 1 4.16 -18.37 -7.13
N THR A 2 3.57 -17.33 -7.70
CA THR A 2 3.81 -16.94 -9.10
C THR A 2 5.25 -16.45 -9.22
N GLY A 3 6.02 -17.01 -10.17
CA GLY A 3 7.42 -16.67 -10.41
C GLY A 3 7.63 -15.32 -11.10
N VAL A 4 6.77 -14.34 -10.82
CA VAL A 4 6.84 -13.00 -11.41
C VAL A 4 7.66 -12.12 -10.47
N ASP A 5 8.61 -11.39 -11.04
CA ASP A 5 9.41 -10.42 -10.31
C ASP A 5 8.50 -9.31 -9.71
N PRO A 6 8.58 -9.01 -8.40
CA PRO A 6 7.72 -8.02 -7.76
C PRO A 6 7.79 -6.62 -8.37
N TYR A 7 8.95 -6.21 -8.89
CA TYR A 7 9.08 -4.91 -9.57
C TYR A 7 8.33 -4.89 -10.90
N THR A 8 8.33 -6.01 -11.62
CA THR A 8 7.56 -6.17 -12.87
C THR A 8 6.07 -6.10 -12.59
N ALA A 9 5.57 -6.86 -11.62
CA ALA A 9 4.15 -6.84 -11.24
C ALA A 9 3.68 -5.46 -10.72
N TYR A 10 4.52 -4.76 -9.96
CA TYR A 10 4.25 -3.35 -9.60
C TYR A 10 4.27 -2.43 -10.82
N GLY A 11 5.19 -2.63 -11.76
CA GLY A 11 5.26 -1.88 -13.01
C GLY A 11 3.98 -2.01 -13.84
N ASP A 12 3.46 -3.23 -13.95
CA ASP A 12 2.20 -3.51 -14.65
C ASP A 12 1.02 -2.81 -13.97
N PHE A 13 0.91 -2.91 -12.64
CA PHE A 13 -0.06 -2.16 -11.85
C PHE A 13 0.05 -0.65 -12.08
N ALA A 14 1.27 -0.11 -12.04
CA ALA A 14 1.51 1.33 -12.17
C ALA A 14 1.13 1.87 -13.55
N VAL A 15 1.47 1.12 -14.61
CA VAL A 15 1.10 1.46 -15.98
C VAL A 15 -0.41 1.39 -16.16
N GLU A 16 -1.06 0.34 -15.67
CA GLU A 16 -2.50 0.19 -15.82
C GLU A 16 -3.27 1.27 -15.04
N LEU A 17 -2.85 1.56 -13.81
CA LEU A 17 -3.40 2.66 -13.02
C LEU A 17 -3.29 3.99 -13.79
N PHE A 18 -2.13 4.27 -14.40
CA PHE A 18 -1.95 5.49 -15.19
C PHE A 18 -2.83 5.52 -16.44
N ARG A 19 -2.97 4.39 -17.14
CA ARG A 19 -3.84 4.28 -18.32
C ARG A 19 -5.31 4.52 -17.98
N GLN A 20 -5.76 4.05 -16.82
CA GLN A 20 -7.15 4.23 -16.38
C GLN A 20 -7.41 5.61 -15.78
N SER A 21 -6.39 6.25 -15.21
CA SER A 21 -6.52 7.56 -14.54
C SER A 21 -6.33 8.74 -15.49
N ARG A 22 -5.77 8.54 -16.68
CA ARG A 22 -5.52 9.63 -17.63
C ARG A 22 -6.81 10.02 -18.38
N THR A 23 -6.98 11.32 -18.59
CA THR A 23 -8.00 11.88 -19.49
C THR A 23 -7.30 12.55 -20.67
N GLU A 24 -7.75 12.28 -21.89
CA GLU A 24 -7.18 12.90 -23.08
C GLU A 24 -7.39 14.42 -23.07
N GLY A 25 -6.33 15.18 -23.35
CA GLY A 25 -6.37 16.64 -23.31
C GLY A 25 -6.19 17.27 -21.92
N GLU A 26 -6.05 16.47 -20.87
CA GLU A 26 -5.83 16.94 -19.50
C GLU A 26 -4.45 16.52 -18.97
N ASN A 27 -3.93 17.30 -18.02
CA ASN A 27 -2.73 16.93 -17.29
C ASN A 27 -3.08 15.92 -16.20
N THR A 28 -2.35 14.82 -16.13
CA THR A 28 -2.52 13.79 -15.09
C THR A 28 -1.23 13.66 -14.29
N LEU A 29 -1.33 13.80 -12.97
CA LEU A 29 -0.26 13.53 -12.02
C LEU A 29 -0.77 12.54 -10.98
N LEU A 30 -0.10 11.40 -10.86
CA LEU A 30 -0.38 10.41 -9.83
C LEU A 30 0.90 9.70 -9.43
N SER A 31 0.92 9.20 -8.19
CA SER A 31 2.01 8.39 -7.66
C SER A 31 1.52 6.95 -7.47
N PRO A 32 1.84 6.02 -8.38
CA PRO A 32 1.46 4.62 -8.23
C PRO A 32 1.97 4.01 -6.92
N LEU A 33 3.15 4.47 -6.48
CA LEU A 33 3.75 4.08 -5.22
C LEU A 33 2.83 4.42 -4.04
N PHE A 34 2.23 5.61 -4.03
CA PHE A 34 1.36 6.03 -2.92
C PHE A 34 0.04 5.26 -2.92
N VAL A 35 -0.52 5.01 -4.10
CA VAL A 35 -1.73 4.18 -4.23
C VAL A 35 -1.47 2.76 -3.76
N ALA A 36 -0.36 2.14 -4.19
CA ALA A 36 0.04 0.82 -3.73
C ALA A 36 0.31 0.78 -2.21
N MET A 37 0.87 1.84 -1.64
CA MET A 37 1.05 1.95 -0.18
C MET A 37 -0.27 1.99 0.56
N ALA A 38 -1.22 2.84 0.14
CA ALA A 38 -2.52 2.97 0.78
C ALA A 38 -3.34 1.68 0.69
N LEU A 39 -3.44 1.10 -0.51
CA LEU A 39 -4.17 -0.16 -0.73
C LEU A 39 -3.48 -1.35 -0.05
N GLY A 40 -2.15 -1.37 0.00
CA GLY A 40 -1.41 -2.41 0.74
C GLY A 40 -1.64 -2.34 2.25
N MET A 41 -2.00 -1.19 2.82
CA MET A 41 -2.42 -1.10 4.23
C MET A 41 -3.76 -1.80 4.45
N THR A 42 -4.71 -1.62 3.54
CA THR A 42 -6.02 -2.29 3.61
C THR A 42 -5.94 -3.77 3.27
N ALA A 43 -5.05 -4.17 2.35
CA ALA A 43 -4.82 -5.58 2.00
C ALA A 43 -4.34 -6.39 3.21
N ASN A 44 -3.46 -5.82 4.05
CA ASN A 44 -2.99 -6.47 5.27
C ASN A 44 -4.12 -6.72 6.31
N GLY A 45 -5.21 -5.95 6.25
CA GLY A 45 -6.40 -6.16 7.09
C GLY A 45 -7.50 -6.99 6.43
N ALA A 46 -7.34 -7.36 5.16
CA ALA A 46 -8.32 -8.12 4.40
C ALA A 46 -8.15 -9.64 4.59
N THR A 47 -9.23 -10.39 4.39
CA THR A 47 -9.25 -11.86 4.42
C THR A 47 -10.21 -12.39 3.36
N GLY A 48 -10.07 -13.68 3.00
CA GLY A 48 -10.96 -14.33 2.04
C GLY A 48 -10.93 -13.68 0.66
N GLU A 49 -12.09 -13.61 0.01
CA GLU A 49 -12.24 -13.09 -1.36
C GLU A 49 -11.65 -11.68 -1.55
N THR A 50 -11.81 -10.80 -0.56
CA THR A 50 -11.23 -9.45 -0.62
C THR A 50 -9.70 -9.48 -0.67
N LEU A 51 -9.06 -10.40 0.05
CA LEU A 51 -7.60 -10.56 0.00
C LEU A 51 -7.16 -11.13 -1.35
N ASP A 52 -7.93 -12.05 -1.92
CA ASP A 52 -7.66 -12.65 -3.23
C ASP A 52 -7.75 -11.59 -4.35
N GLU A 53 -8.72 -10.67 -4.28
CA GLU A 53 -8.82 -9.55 -5.21
C GLU A 53 -7.61 -8.60 -5.11
N PHE A 54 -7.12 -8.31 -3.91
CA PHE A 54 -5.88 -7.53 -3.75
C PHE A 54 -4.68 -8.25 -4.36
N ALA A 55 -4.56 -9.56 -4.15
CA ALA A 55 -3.46 -10.33 -4.73
C ALA A 55 -3.52 -10.33 -6.27
N ALA A 56 -4.72 -10.43 -6.84
CA ALA A 56 -4.94 -10.31 -8.27
C ALA A 56 -4.59 -8.91 -8.81
N LEU A 57 -5.02 -7.85 -8.12
CA LEU A 57 -4.74 -6.46 -8.48
C LEU A 57 -3.24 -6.17 -8.56
N PHE A 58 -2.46 -6.67 -7.61
CA PHE A 58 -1.01 -6.43 -7.54
C PHE A 58 -0.19 -7.50 -8.26
N GLY A 59 -0.81 -8.58 -8.73
CA GLY A 59 -0.11 -9.72 -9.35
C GLY A 59 0.82 -10.48 -8.39
N MET A 60 0.68 -10.26 -7.08
CA MET A 60 1.54 -10.83 -6.04
C MET A 60 0.79 -10.95 -4.71
N ASP A 61 1.26 -11.83 -3.83
CA ASP A 61 0.69 -11.96 -2.48
C ASP A 61 1.09 -10.80 -1.55
N SER A 62 0.42 -10.72 -0.39
CA SER A 62 0.66 -9.66 0.60
C SER A 62 2.10 -9.67 1.15
N ALA A 63 2.74 -10.84 1.24
CA ALA A 63 4.12 -10.93 1.73
C ALA A 63 5.09 -10.28 0.73
N ALA A 64 4.96 -10.60 -0.56
CA ALA A 64 5.73 -9.98 -1.63
C ALA A 64 5.45 -8.47 -1.74
N LEU A 65 4.17 -8.05 -1.63
CA LEU A 65 3.80 -6.63 -1.64
C LEU A 65 4.40 -5.88 -0.45
N ASN A 66 4.38 -6.47 0.75
CA ASN A 66 4.98 -5.89 1.95
C ASN A 66 6.50 -5.73 1.81
N ALA A 67 7.19 -6.76 1.31
CA ALA A 67 8.63 -6.72 1.08
C ALA A 67 9.02 -5.65 0.06
N LEU A 68 8.30 -5.59 -1.08
CA LEU A 68 8.52 -4.58 -2.12
C LEU A 68 8.33 -3.17 -1.58
N ARG A 69 7.25 -2.92 -0.83
CA ARG A 69 6.99 -1.61 -0.21
C ARG A 69 8.09 -1.20 0.76
N ALA A 70 8.55 -2.11 1.62
CA ALA A 70 9.64 -1.85 2.55
C ALA A 70 10.95 -1.46 1.82
N GLN A 71 11.26 -2.15 0.72
CA GLN A 71 12.42 -1.85 -0.12
C GLN A 71 12.30 -0.47 -0.79
N MET A 72 11.15 -0.19 -1.42
CA MET A 72 10.88 1.10 -2.06
C MET A 72 10.93 2.26 -1.06
N PHE A 73 10.39 2.05 0.14
CA PHE A 73 10.39 3.05 1.20
C PHE A 73 11.80 3.32 1.75
N THR A 74 12.67 2.31 1.78
CA THR A 74 14.09 2.49 2.11
C THR A 74 14.79 3.40 1.10
N GLY A 75 14.52 3.22 -0.20
CA GLY A 75 15.02 4.11 -1.25
C GLY A 75 14.46 5.52 -1.12
N TYR A 76 13.15 5.64 -0.89
CA TYR A 76 12.45 6.90 -0.75
C TYR A 76 12.94 7.73 0.45
N ARG A 77 13.28 7.10 1.58
CA ARG A 77 13.87 7.79 2.74
C ARG A 77 15.31 8.26 2.54
N LYS A 78 15.97 7.77 1.49
CA LYS A 78 17.38 8.08 1.16
C LYS A 78 17.48 8.99 -0.07
N LEU A 79 16.41 9.69 -0.42
CA LEU A 79 16.45 10.72 -1.46
C LEU A 79 17.47 11.79 -1.02
N GLY A 80 18.54 11.93 -1.80
CA GLY A 80 19.60 12.90 -1.55
C GLY A 80 19.37 14.23 -2.26
N GLY A 81 20.30 15.16 -2.06
CA GLY A 81 20.29 16.47 -2.72
C GLY A 81 19.19 17.38 -2.16
N SER A 82 18.53 18.12 -3.04
CA SER A 82 17.49 19.11 -2.70
C SER A 82 16.06 18.55 -2.76
N THR A 83 15.88 17.24 -2.88
CA THR A 83 14.55 16.62 -3.01
C THR A 83 13.87 16.56 -1.66
N GLU A 84 12.78 17.33 -1.50
CA GLU A 84 11.88 17.22 -0.36
C GLU A 84 10.68 16.35 -0.73
N SER A 85 10.30 15.44 0.16
CA SER A 85 9.21 14.51 -0.11
C SER A 85 8.50 14.11 1.17
N THR A 86 7.17 14.22 1.17
CA THR A 86 6.32 13.89 2.32
C THR A 86 5.33 12.80 1.94
N LEU A 87 5.20 11.81 2.81
CA LEU A 87 4.21 10.73 2.71
C LEU A 87 3.17 10.91 3.80
N ALA A 88 1.91 11.13 3.40
CA ALA A 88 0.79 11.28 4.30
C ALA A 88 -0.33 10.32 3.90
N ASN A 89 -0.49 9.26 4.70
CA ASN A 89 -1.58 8.29 4.57
C ASN A 89 -2.45 8.35 5.83
N SER A 90 -3.77 8.23 5.64
CA SER A 90 -4.73 8.14 6.74
C SER A 90 -5.84 7.16 6.36
N LEU A 91 -6.41 6.50 7.37
CA LEU A 91 -7.62 5.70 7.23
C LEU A 91 -8.70 6.35 8.09
N TRP A 92 -9.88 6.52 7.51
CA TRP A 92 -11.05 7.09 8.16
C TRP A 92 -12.14 6.04 8.21
N TYR A 93 -12.77 5.89 9.37
CA TYR A 93 -13.78 4.87 9.63
C TYR A 93 -15.12 5.54 9.95
N ASP A 94 -16.21 4.92 9.49
CA ASP A 94 -17.58 5.39 9.71
C ASP A 94 -18.15 4.99 11.07
N ARG A 95 -17.47 4.09 11.77
CA ARG A 95 -17.83 3.56 13.08
C ARG A 95 -16.58 3.21 13.88
N PRO A 96 -16.68 3.10 15.22
CA PRO A 96 -15.58 2.64 16.06
C PRO A 96 -15.02 1.30 15.57
N PHE A 97 -13.70 1.21 15.49
CA PHE A 97 -12.99 0.01 15.05
C PHE A 97 -11.89 -0.35 16.05
N VAL A 98 -11.73 -1.65 16.35
CA VAL A 98 -10.64 -2.14 17.20
C VAL A 98 -9.40 -2.36 16.35
N TYR A 99 -8.30 -1.70 16.70
CA TYR A 99 -7.02 -1.89 16.03
C TYR A 99 -5.96 -2.44 16.97
N GLY A 100 -5.06 -3.25 16.42
CA GLY A 100 -3.89 -3.78 17.12
C GLY A 100 -2.60 -3.31 16.45
N ILE A 101 -1.58 -3.02 17.25
CA ILE A 101 -0.20 -2.90 16.77
C ILE A 101 0.48 -4.21 17.15
N VAL A 102 0.98 -4.91 16.15
CA VAL A 102 1.60 -6.23 16.30
C VAL A 102 3.06 -6.13 15.88
N ASP A 103 3.93 -6.76 16.65
CA ASP A 103 5.30 -6.98 16.24
C ASP A 103 5.34 -8.01 15.10
N MET A 104 5.90 -7.63 13.95
CA MET A 104 5.86 -8.49 12.75
C MET A 104 6.90 -9.61 12.76
N GLU A 105 7.86 -9.61 13.70
CA GLU A 105 8.89 -10.65 13.83
C GLU A 105 8.44 -11.75 14.80
N THR A 106 7.82 -11.35 15.91
CA THR A 106 7.41 -12.22 17.02
C THR A 106 5.91 -12.49 17.06
N GLU A 107 5.12 -11.80 16.23
CA GLU A 107 3.65 -11.80 16.20
C GLU A 107 3.00 -11.34 17.53
N ALA A 108 3.79 -10.74 18.43
CA ALA A 108 3.31 -10.28 19.72
C ALA A 108 2.43 -9.03 19.57
N LEU A 109 1.25 -9.03 20.21
CA LEU A 109 0.41 -7.83 20.31
C LEU A 109 1.07 -6.81 21.23
N LEU A 110 1.51 -5.69 20.67
CA LEU A 110 2.16 -4.60 21.41
C LEU A 110 1.14 -3.61 21.98
N PHE A 111 0.05 -3.38 21.25
CA PHE A 111 -0.99 -2.45 21.63
C PHE A 111 -2.33 -2.89 21.06
N LEU A 112 -3.41 -2.64 21.80
CA LEU A 112 -4.79 -2.76 21.34
C LEU A 112 -5.54 -1.49 21.73
N GLY A 113 -6.29 -0.93 20.79
CA GLY A 113 -7.10 0.25 21.05
C GLY A 113 -8.31 0.35 20.14
N THR A 114 -9.07 1.41 20.33
CA THR A 114 -10.25 1.74 19.53
C THR A 114 -9.99 3.02 18.76
N ALA A 115 -10.13 2.95 17.44
CA ALA A 115 -10.15 4.12 16.58
C ALA A 115 -11.58 4.66 16.58
N GLU A 116 -11.77 5.83 17.18
CA GLU A 116 -13.04 6.56 17.12
C GLU A 116 -13.01 7.54 15.94
N ARG A 117 -14.20 8.00 15.53
CA ARG A 117 -14.31 9.01 14.49
C ARG A 117 -13.67 10.31 15.00
N LEU A 118 -12.73 10.87 14.24
CA LEU A 118 -12.25 12.23 14.49
C LEU A 118 -13.41 13.20 14.27
N GLU A 119 -13.80 13.93 15.32
CA GLU A 119 -14.81 15.00 15.26
C GLU A 119 -14.30 16.22 14.48
#